data_AF-A0A2G8LNG0-F1
#
_entry.id   AF-A0A2G8LNG0-F1
#
_cell.length_a   1.000
_cell.length_b   1.000
_cell.length_c   1.000
_cell.angle_alpha   90.00
_cell.angle_beta   90.00
_cell.angle_gamma   90.00
#
_symmetry.space_group_name_H-M   'P 1'
#
loop_
_entity.id
_entity.type
_entity.pdbx_description
1 polymer ?
#
loop_
_entity_poly.entity_id
_entity_poly.type
_entity_poly.pdbx_seq_one_letter_code
_entity_poly.pdbx_strand_id
1 'polypeptide(L)'
;MQLSKNVKQMKFMQRRYGQANAAEEEKALMSKVDEDHWVLDLPDLDVKESKFEVEDSFVPFENLQFGRFSFKGMNPVIEKLMANEKAKVQAEESDAREKEIAVSDEEMAARYSSLIGTIGKKFTKKRNRTGTMEESDIKKMKFMKPSDDD
;
A
#
# COMPACT_ATOMS: atom_id res chain seq x y z
N MET A 1 41.03 14.37 2.90
CA MET A 1 41.24 15.38 3.97
C MET A 1 39.87 15.78 4.52
N GLN A 2 39.66 15.66 5.83
CA GLN A 2 38.36 15.90 6.48
C GLN A 2 38.41 17.23 7.25
N LEU A 3 37.44 18.12 6.99
CA LEU A 3 37.31 19.41 7.67
C LEU A 3 36.75 19.24 9.08
N SER A 4 37.12 20.14 10.00
CA SER A 4 36.63 20.15 11.38
C SER A 4 35.15 20.50 11.49
N LYS A 5 34.52 20.06 12.58
CA LYS A 5 33.08 20.26 12.84
C LYS A 5 32.69 21.74 12.87
N ASN A 6 33.52 22.58 13.49
CA ASN A 6 33.27 24.02 13.62
C ASN A 6 33.28 24.73 12.25
N VAL A 7 34.17 24.34 11.34
CA VAL A 7 34.21 24.93 9.97
C VAL A 7 33.01 24.48 9.15
N LYS A 8 32.60 23.22 9.27
CA LYS A 8 31.41 22.67 8.58
C LYS A 8 30.10 23.35 9.00
N GLN A 9 30.02 23.84 10.23
CA GLN A 9 28.85 24.55 10.77
C GLN A 9 28.73 26.01 10.29
N MET A 10 29.77 26.58 9.66
CA MET A 10 29.71 27.96 9.16
C MET A 10 28.71 28.11 8.02
N LYS A 11 28.03 29.26 7.93
CA LYS A 11 26.92 29.53 6.99
C LYS A 11 27.22 29.18 5.53
N PHE A 12 28.46 29.36 5.08
CA PHE A 12 28.87 29.06 3.70
C PHE A 12 29.05 27.56 3.42
N MET A 13 29.29 26.74 4.45
CA MET A 13 29.40 25.28 4.33
C MET A 13 28.05 24.57 4.50
N GLN A 14 27.06 25.23 5.10
CA GLN A 14 25.77 24.63 5.47
C GLN A 14 24.99 24.01 4.31
N ARG A 15 25.05 24.57 3.09
CA ARG A 15 24.32 24.01 1.93
C ARG A 15 24.79 22.59 1.57
N ARG A 16 26.11 22.37 1.53
CA ARG A 16 26.70 21.06 1.21
C ARG A 16 26.78 20.15 2.43
N TYR A 17 27.03 20.73 3.60
CA TYR A 17 27.05 20.00 4.86
C TYR A 17 25.68 19.42 5.21
N GLY A 18 24.60 20.20 5.07
CA GLY A 18 23.24 19.74 5.34
C GLY A 18 22.83 18.59 4.42
N GLN A 19 23.11 18.67 3.11
CA GLN A 19 22.80 17.57 2.20
C GLN A 19 23.59 16.29 2.50
N ALA A 20 24.88 16.42 2.86
CA ALA A 20 25.74 15.27 3.11
C ALA A 20 25.49 14.60 4.47
N ASN A 21 25.02 15.34 5.48
CA ASN A 21 24.85 14.82 6.84
C ASN A 21 23.38 14.72 7.27
N ALA A 22 22.41 15.11 6.42
CA ALA A 22 20.98 15.01 6.73
C ALA A 22 20.59 13.62 7.24
N ALA A 23 21.06 12.57 6.57
CA ALA A 23 20.77 11.19 6.98
C ALA A 23 21.43 10.80 8.31
N GLU A 24 22.61 11.33 8.63
CA GLU A 24 23.28 11.08 9.92
C GLU A 24 22.61 11.86 11.06
N GLU A 25 22.21 13.10 10.78
CA GLU A 25 21.50 13.97 11.73
C GLU A 25 20.09 13.43 12.03
N GLU A 26 19.36 12.96 11.02
CA GLU A 26 18.07 12.30 11.18
C GLU A 26 18.20 11.03 12.03
N LYS A 27 19.17 10.15 11.72
CA LYS A 27 19.43 8.95 12.54
C LYS A 27 19.81 9.29 13.97
N ALA A 28 20.64 10.31 14.17
CA ALA A 28 21.01 10.75 15.51
C ALA A 28 19.83 11.36 16.27
N LEU A 29 18.87 11.98 15.56
CA LEU A 29 17.63 12.46 16.16
C LEU A 29 16.69 11.29 16.50
N MET A 30 16.51 10.35 15.58
CA MET A 30 15.69 9.15 15.81
C MET A 30 16.24 8.30 16.95
N SER A 31 17.56 8.07 17.02
CA SER A 31 18.19 7.36 18.14
C SER A 31 17.89 8.01 19.49
N LYS A 32 17.93 9.34 19.56
CA LYS A 32 17.61 10.08 20.80
C LYS A 32 16.14 9.98 21.17
N VAL A 33 15.27 10.09 20.16
CA VAL A 33 13.84 9.86 20.32
C VAL A 33 13.63 8.46 20.87
N ASP A 34 14.17 7.42 20.25
CA ASP A 34 14.02 6.03 20.69
C ASP A 34 14.60 5.77 22.11
N GLU A 35 15.71 6.42 22.47
CA GLU A 35 16.29 6.36 23.82
C GLU A 35 15.38 7.01 24.89
N ASP A 36 14.68 8.08 24.53
CA ASP A 36 13.81 8.84 25.43
C ASP A 36 12.35 8.32 25.43
N HIS A 37 11.93 7.58 24.41
CA HIS A 37 10.57 7.05 24.28
C HIS A 37 10.45 5.70 25.02
N TRP A 38 10.03 5.78 26.27
CA TRP A 38 9.58 4.62 27.02
C TRP A 38 8.12 4.30 26.67
N VAL A 39 7.84 3.06 26.29
CA VAL A 39 6.48 2.54 26.07
C VAL A 39 6.05 1.82 27.35
N LEU A 40 4.83 2.10 27.81
CA LEU A 40 4.22 1.41 28.95
C LEU A 40 3.15 0.46 28.44
N ASP A 41 3.46 -0.83 28.43
CA ASP A 41 2.54 -1.88 27.99
C ASP A 41 1.41 -2.05 29.02
N LEU A 42 0.28 -1.38 28.78
CA LEU A 42 -0.93 -1.48 29.59
C LEU A 42 -2.02 -2.22 28.80
N PRO A 43 -2.14 -3.55 28.95
CA PRO A 43 -3.09 -4.35 28.17
C PRO A 43 -4.56 -3.93 28.37
N ASP A 44 -4.89 -3.30 29.49
CA ASP A 44 -6.24 -2.80 29.77
C ASP A 44 -6.61 -1.52 29.00
N LEU A 45 -5.62 -0.78 28.49
CA LEU A 45 -5.81 0.43 27.68
C LEU A 45 -5.90 0.10 26.19
N ASP A 46 -5.11 -0.85 25.71
CA ASP A 46 -5.19 -1.34 24.32
C ASP A 46 -6.58 -1.93 24.01
N VAL A 47 -7.24 -2.52 25.00
CA VAL A 47 -8.61 -3.05 24.87
C VAL A 47 -9.68 -1.94 24.92
N LYS A 48 -9.33 -0.75 25.43
CA LYS A 48 -10.21 0.43 25.52
C LYS A 48 -9.86 1.46 24.45
N GLU A 49 -9.81 1.04 23.20
CA GLU A 49 -9.89 2.00 22.10
C GLU A 49 -11.22 2.76 22.19
N SER A 50 -11.14 4.09 22.05
CA SER A 50 -12.30 4.96 22.05
C SER A 50 -13.19 4.61 20.87
N LYS A 51 -14.43 4.17 21.11
CA LYS A 51 -15.39 3.83 20.06
C LYS A 51 -15.86 5.04 19.24
N PHE A 52 -15.56 6.24 19.70
CA PHE A 52 -15.98 7.50 19.10
C PHE A 52 -14.78 8.43 19.01
N GLU A 53 -14.59 9.01 17.84
CA GLU A 53 -13.62 10.06 17.58
C GLU A 53 -14.36 11.39 17.50
N VAL A 54 -13.88 12.39 18.23
CA VAL A 54 -14.44 13.74 18.21
C VAL A 54 -13.48 14.60 17.40
N GLU A 55 -13.93 15.00 16.23
CA GLU A 55 -13.20 15.89 15.33
C GLU A 55 -13.85 17.28 15.34
N ASP A 56 -13.06 18.30 15.65
CA ASP A 56 -13.51 19.70 15.63
C ASP A 56 -13.53 20.28 14.21
N SER A 57 -13.04 19.51 13.22
CA SER A 57 -12.93 19.94 11.84
C SER A 57 -14.13 19.49 10.99
N PHE A 58 -14.64 20.37 10.13
CA PHE A 58 -15.68 20.02 9.14
C PHE A 58 -15.12 19.41 7.86
N VAL A 59 -13.80 19.48 7.67
CA VAL A 59 -13.09 18.98 6.49
C VAL A 59 -13.36 17.50 6.16
N PRO A 60 -13.37 16.56 7.12
CA PRO A 60 -13.67 15.15 6.81
C PRO A 60 -15.15 14.90 6.52
N PHE A 61 -16.05 15.77 6.99
CA PHE A 61 -17.50 15.58 6.85
C PHE A 61 -18.06 16.22 5.58
N GLU A 62 -17.42 17.27 5.08
CA GLU A 62 -17.82 17.97 3.87
C GLU A 62 -16.73 17.86 2.79
N ASN A 63 -17.13 17.56 1.55
CA ASN A 63 -16.22 17.53 0.39
C ASN A 63 -15.84 18.96 -0.05
N LEU A 64 -15.15 19.69 0.83
CA LEU A 64 -14.81 21.09 0.66
C LEU A 64 -13.83 21.28 -0.51
N GLN A 65 -14.11 22.29 -1.34
CA GLN A 65 -13.24 22.68 -2.43
C GLN A 65 -12.19 23.70 -1.98
N PHE A 66 -11.11 23.81 -2.74
CA PHE A 66 -10.04 24.77 -2.51
C PHE A 66 -10.55 26.22 -2.41
N GLY A 67 -10.43 26.86 -1.25
CA GLY A 67 -11.13 28.13 -0.97
C GLY A 67 -10.72 29.36 -1.80
N ARG A 68 -9.59 29.36 -2.50
CA ARG A 68 -9.17 30.51 -3.34
C ARG A 68 -9.59 30.29 -4.79
N PHE A 69 -10.53 31.10 -5.25
CA PHE A 69 -11.02 31.04 -6.63
C PHE A 69 -10.69 32.30 -7.42
N SER A 70 -10.39 32.09 -8.70
CA SER A 70 -10.34 33.14 -9.71
C SER A 70 -10.98 32.58 -10.99
N PHE A 71 -11.57 33.47 -11.78
CA PHE A 71 -12.29 33.11 -12.98
C PHE A 71 -11.96 34.10 -14.11
N LYS A 72 -12.14 33.65 -15.35
CA LYS A 72 -12.02 34.48 -16.56
C LYS A 72 -10.66 35.18 -16.69
N GLY A 73 -9.59 34.58 -16.19
CA GLY A 73 -8.23 35.13 -16.31
C GLY A 73 -7.94 36.32 -15.40
N MET A 74 -8.78 36.59 -14.40
CA MET A 74 -8.56 37.69 -13.44
C MET A 74 -7.29 37.48 -12.59
N ASN A 75 -6.92 36.22 -12.36
CA ASN A 75 -5.65 35.86 -11.73
C ASN A 75 -5.18 34.47 -12.20
N PRO A 76 -4.27 34.39 -13.19
CA PRO A 76 -3.83 33.12 -13.76
C PRO A 76 -3.04 32.26 -12.76
N VAL A 77 -2.40 32.87 -11.75
CA VAL A 77 -1.69 32.12 -10.71
C VAL A 77 -2.69 31.35 -9.84
N ILE A 78 -3.80 31.97 -9.47
CA ILE A 78 -4.85 31.34 -8.66
C ILE A 78 -5.61 30.29 -9.47
N GLU A 79 -5.89 30.54 -10.73
CA GLU A 79 -6.51 29.54 -11.62
C GLU A 79 -5.63 28.30 -11.77
N LYS A 80 -4.31 28.48 -11.89
CA LYS A 80 -3.36 27.36 -11.94
C LYS A 80 -3.32 26.57 -10.62
N LEU A 81 -3.33 27.26 -9.49
CA LEU A 81 -3.41 26.61 -8.17
C LEU A 81 -4.71 25.81 -8.04
N MET A 82 -5.86 26.41 -8.41
CA MET A 82 -7.14 25.71 -8.39
C MET A 82 -7.15 24.46 -9.28
N ALA A 83 -6.56 24.54 -10.47
CA ALA A 83 -6.47 23.38 -11.37
C ALA A 83 -5.60 22.27 -10.78
N ASN A 84 -4.47 22.61 -10.18
CA ASN A 84 -3.58 21.64 -9.54
C ASN A 84 -4.25 20.94 -8.35
N GLU A 85 -4.96 21.68 -7.48
CA GLU A 85 -5.67 21.09 -6.35
C GLU A 85 -6.79 20.15 -6.80
N LYS A 86 -7.54 20.52 -7.84
CA LYS A 86 -8.55 19.62 -8.45
C LYS A 86 -7.93 18.34 -9.01
N ALA A 87 -6.77 18.44 -9.65
CA ALA A 87 -6.07 17.28 -10.19
C ALA A 87 -5.58 16.33 -9.08
N LYS A 88 -5.11 16.88 -7.95
CA LYS A 88 -4.72 16.06 -6.78
C LYS A 88 -5.90 15.28 -6.21
N VAL A 89 -7.03 15.94 -5.99
CA VAL A 89 -8.23 15.27 -5.46
C VAL A 89 -8.69 14.15 -6.39
N GLN A 90 -8.68 14.39 -7.71
CA GLN A 90 -9.02 13.34 -8.68
C GLN A 90 -8.04 12.17 -8.66
N ALA A 91 -6.74 12.43 -8.48
CA ALA A 91 -5.74 11.39 -8.37
C ALA A 91 -5.91 10.56 -7.08
N GLU A 92 -6.19 11.22 -5.95
CA GLU A 92 -6.47 10.53 -4.69
C GLU A 92 -7.73 9.65 -4.78
N GLU A 93 -8.78 10.16 -5.42
CA GLU A 93 -10.00 9.37 -5.69
C GLU A 93 -9.74 8.19 -6.63
N SER A 94 -8.92 8.35 -7.67
CA SER A 94 -8.55 7.24 -8.55
C SER A 94 -7.71 6.20 -7.83
N ASP A 95 -6.74 6.63 -7.02
CA ASP A 95 -5.88 5.73 -6.26
C ASP A 95 -6.69 4.93 -5.23
N ALA A 96 -7.68 5.55 -4.60
CA ALA A 96 -8.60 4.87 -3.69
C ALA A 96 -9.41 3.77 -4.42
N ARG A 97 -9.97 4.10 -5.59
CA ARG A 97 -10.71 3.13 -6.42
C ARG A 97 -9.82 1.99 -6.91
N GLU A 98 -8.60 2.30 -7.33
CA GLU A 98 -7.64 1.29 -7.76
C GLU A 98 -7.28 0.34 -6.61
N LYS A 99 -7.09 0.87 -5.39
CA LYS A 99 -6.83 0.06 -4.19
C LYS A 99 -8.01 -0.85 -3.84
N GLU A 100 -9.25 -0.39 -3.99
CA GLU A 100 -10.44 -1.21 -3.75
C GLU A 100 -10.59 -2.35 -4.76
N ILE A 101 -10.19 -2.13 -6.01
CA ILE A 101 -10.32 -3.12 -7.10
C ILE A 101 -9.12 -4.08 -7.13
N ALA A 102 -7.94 -3.60 -6.72
CA ALA A 102 -6.71 -4.39 -6.73
C ALA A 102 -6.74 -5.51 -5.67
N VAL A 103 -6.17 -6.66 -6.02
CA VAL A 103 -5.97 -7.78 -5.10
C VAL A 103 -4.79 -7.43 -4.19
N SER A 104 -4.98 -7.51 -2.87
CA SER A 104 -3.89 -7.27 -1.92
C SER A 104 -2.85 -8.39 -1.98
N ASP A 105 -1.60 -8.09 -1.58
CA ASP A 105 -0.52 -9.08 -1.56
C ASP A 105 -0.85 -10.28 -0.67
N GLU A 106 -1.54 -10.05 0.45
CA GLU A 106 -2.02 -11.10 1.35
C GLU A 106 -3.05 -12.01 0.67
N GLU A 107 -4.01 -11.43 -0.04
CA GLU A 107 -5.02 -12.19 -0.77
C GLU A 107 -4.36 -12.98 -1.93
N MET A 108 -3.40 -12.36 -2.62
CA MET A 108 -2.61 -13.03 -3.66
C MET A 108 -1.84 -14.23 -3.11
N ALA A 109 -1.18 -14.07 -1.95
CA ALA A 109 -0.47 -15.15 -1.26
C ALA A 109 -1.41 -16.30 -0.83
N ALA A 110 -2.58 -15.96 -0.28
CA ALA A 110 -3.59 -16.93 0.11
C ALA A 110 -4.08 -17.74 -1.11
N ARG A 111 -4.41 -17.08 -2.22
CA ARG A 111 -4.81 -17.76 -3.48
C ARG A 111 -3.69 -18.67 -4.01
N TYR A 112 -2.45 -18.21 -3.95
CA TYR A 112 -1.29 -18.98 -4.44
C TYR A 112 -1.06 -20.26 -3.63
N SER A 113 -1.15 -20.19 -2.30
CA SER A 113 -1.01 -21.36 -1.42
C SER A 113 -2.04 -22.46 -1.69
N SER A 114 -3.30 -22.09 -1.90
CA SER A 114 -4.40 -23.01 -2.24
C SER A 114 -4.20 -23.66 -3.63
N LEU A 115 -3.78 -22.85 -4.61
CA LEU A 115 -3.60 -23.30 -5.99
C LEU A 115 -2.44 -24.30 -6.13
N ILE A 116 -1.29 -24.05 -5.49
CA ILE A 116 -0.14 -24.96 -5.53
C ILE A 116 -0.49 -26.32 -4.92
N GLY A 117 -1.22 -26.31 -3.79
CA GLY A 117 -1.62 -27.54 -3.10
C GLY A 117 -2.57 -28.43 -3.92
N THR A 118 -3.39 -27.84 -4.80
CA THR A 118 -4.32 -28.59 -5.65
C THR A 118 -3.72 -28.98 -6.99
N ILE A 119 -2.85 -28.15 -7.59
CA ILE A 119 -2.15 -28.48 -8.83
C ILE A 119 -1.11 -29.58 -8.64
N GLY A 120 -0.36 -29.57 -7.53
CA GLY A 120 0.61 -30.64 -7.23
C GLY A 120 -0.04 -32.03 -7.20
N LYS A 121 -1.25 -32.13 -6.66
CA LYS A 121 -2.02 -33.39 -6.56
C LYS A 121 -2.51 -33.94 -7.92
N LYS A 122 -2.70 -33.06 -8.92
CA LYS A 122 -3.14 -33.46 -10.27
C LYS A 122 -2.03 -34.17 -11.06
N PHE A 123 -0.77 -33.90 -10.75
CA PHE A 123 0.39 -34.52 -11.41
C PHE A 123 0.93 -35.76 -10.69
N THR A 124 0.71 -35.90 -9.38
CA THR A 124 1.13 -37.10 -8.63
C THR A 124 0.24 -38.31 -8.92
N LYS A 125 -1.07 -38.12 -9.13
CA LYS A 125 -2.02 -39.23 -9.35
C LYS A 125 -1.82 -39.99 -10.67
N LYS A 126 -1.14 -39.42 -11.67
CA LYS A 126 -0.86 -40.10 -12.94
C LYS A 126 0.32 -41.07 -12.89
N ARG A 127 1.20 -41.00 -11.88
CA ARG A 127 2.38 -41.89 -11.79
C ARG A 127 2.07 -43.26 -11.20
N ASN A 128 1.00 -43.39 -10.40
CA ASN A 128 0.71 -44.63 -9.65
C ASN A 128 -0.43 -45.47 -10.24
N ARG A 129 -0.84 -45.25 -11.51
CA ARG A 129 -1.97 -45.98 -12.12
C ARG A 129 -1.55 -47.27 -12.84
N THR A 130 -0.31 -47.74 -12.67
CA THR A 130 0.24 -48.92 -13.37
C THR A 130 0.52 -50.12 -12.46
N GLY A 131 -0.01 -50.15 -11.23
CA GLY A 131 0.06 -51.33 -10.37
C GLY A 131 -1.26 -51.56 -9.68
N THR A 132 -1.85 -52.75 -9.89
CA THR A 132 -3.03 -53.29 -9.20
C THR A 132 -4.37 -52.55 -9.43
N MET A 133 -5.05 -52.87 -10.53
CA MET A 133 -6.51 -53.04 -10.54
C MET A 133 -6.82 -54.23 -11.43
N GLU A 134 -7.39 -55.26 -10.80
CA GLU A 134 -8.05 -56.36 -11.49
C GLU A 134 -9.17 -55.82 -12.39
N GLU A 135 -9.37 -56.56 -13.47
CA GLU A 135 -10.22 -56.31 -14.61
C GLU A 135 -11.70 -56.17 -14.19
N SER A 136 -12.14 -54.95 -13.85
CA SER A 136 -13.57 -54.64 -13.76
C SER A 136 -13.86 -53.22 -14.28
N ASP A 137 -14.46 -53.20 -15.46
CA ASP A 137 -15.40 -52.17 -15.96
C ASP A 137 -15.02 -50.70 -15.84
N ILE A 138 -13.96 -50.26 -16.53
CA ILE A 138 -13.82 -48.85 -16.92
C ILE A 138 -14.47 -48.66 -18.29
N LYS A 139 -15.79 -48.41 -18.30
CA LYS A 139 -16.51 -47.94 -19.50
C LYS A 139 -15.80 -46.68 -20.02
N LYS A 140 -15.24 -46.77 -21.23
CA LYS A 140 -14.64 -45.64 -21.95
C LYS A 140 -15.75 -44.62 -22.24
N MET A 141 -15.87 -43.59 -21.39
CA MET A 141 -16.73 -42.45 -21.66
C MET A 141 -16.14 -41.71 -22.86
N LYS A 142 -16.80 -41.81 -24.02
CA LYS A 142 -16.46 -41.03 -25.21
C LYS A 142 -16.85 -39.58 -24.94
N PHE A 143 -15.98 -38.65 -25.34
CA PHE A 143 -16.23 -37.22 -25.26
C PHE A 143 -17.52 -36.88 -26.04
N MET A 144 -18.58 -36.50 -25.33
CA MET A 144 -19.80 -35.97 -25.94
C MET A 144 -19.55 -34.50 -26.26
N LYS A 145 -19.59 -34.15 -27.54
CA LYS A 145 -19.59 -32.75 -27.96
C LYS A 145 -20.90 -32.11 -27.49
N PRO A 146 -20.88 -30.85 -27.00
CA PRO A 146 -22.10 -30.10 -26.74
C PRO A 146 -22.98 -30.07 -27.99
N SER A 147 -24.30 -30.13 -27.81
CA SER A 147 -25.24 -29.92 -28.91
C SER A 147 -25.13 -28.47 -29.36
N ASP A 148 -24.92 -28.28 -30.66
CA ASP A 148 -25.06 -26.99 -31.33
C ASP A 148 -26.57 -26.77 -31.56
N ASP A 149 -27.29 -26.27 -30.55
CA ASP A 149 -28.62 -25.68 -30.74
C ASP A 149 -28.47 -24.15 -30.58
N ASP A 150 -28.90 -23.44 -31.63
CA ASP A 150 -28.93 -21.97 -31.79
C ASP A 150 -29.77 -21.24 -30.72
#